data_AF-J0D687-F1
#
_entry.id   AF-J0D687-F1
#
_cell.length_a   1.000
_cell.length_b   1.000
_cell.length_c   1.000
_cell.angle_alpha   90.00
_cell.angle_beta   90.00
_cell.angle_gamma   90.00
#
_symmetry.space_group_name_H-M   'P 1'
#
loop_
_entity.id
_entity.type
_entity.pdbx_description
1 polymer ?
#
loop_
_entity_poly.entity_id
_entity_poly.type
_entity_poly.pdbx_seq_one_letter_code
_entity_poly.pdbx_strand_id
1 'polypeptide(L)'
;MFTSAPALTHLVVDGLYSCTIVWAALCHCTGLAHLDIALYEPLDDPTSVPIFPLRLPVLRKLVLRYFGESLMSAWSEHLTMPRLESLDLQDASVELVPAVIRGMPSTLIDLSYSIMGTLIGPVDAGYLSVLGNLRSVCIKDASPAFLQYLREHDVWPKLESLHLRYGSFCDEEEEALLDLVRSRSERAETATLKRVVFDGADQQLWLTNLIDLYTLPVRES
;
A
#
# COMPACT_ATOMS: atom_id res chain seq x y z
N MET A 1 -32.65 -9.00 4.87
CA MET A 1 -32.61 -7.98 5.95
C MET A 1 -31.36 -8.26 6.76
N PHE A 2 -30.30 -7.47 6.61
CA PHE A 2 -29.08 -7.64 7.42
C PHE A 2 -29.25 -6.89 8.73
N THR A 3 -29.28 -7.62 9.84
CA THR A 3 -29.20 -7.02 11.18
C THR A 3 -27.80 -6.46 11.36
N SER A 4 -27.67 -5.22 11.85
CA SER A 4 -26.37 -4.61 12.17
C SER A 4 -25.55 -5.58 13.03
N ALA A 5 -24.28 -5.79 12.66
CA ALA A 5 -23.35 -6.66 13.37
C ALA A 5 -22.33 -5.80 14.14
N PRO A 6 -22.71 -5.18 15.27
CA PRO A 6 -21.88 -4.19 15.97
C PRO A 6 -20.58 -4.77 16.55
N ALA A 7 -20.48 -6.10 16.69
CA ALA A 7 -19.30 -6.77 17.21
C ALA A 7 -18.26 -7.14 16.13
N LEU A 8 -18.61 -7.03 14.84
CA LEU A 8 -17.69 -7.42 13.77
C LEU A 8 -16.63 -6.34 13.57
N THR A 9 -15.41 -6.61 14.03
CA THR A 9 -14.27 -5.70 13.95
C THR A 9 -13.28 -6.08 12.86
N HIS A 10 -13.33 -7.33 12.39
CA HIS A 10 -12.44 -7.88 11.39
C HIS A 10 -13.28 -8.65 10.37
N LEU A 11 -13.08 -8.36 9.08
CA LEU A 11 -13.78 -9.01 7.99
C LEU A 11 -12.77 -9.30 6.89
N VAL A 12 -12.75 -10.56 6.47
CA VAL A 12 -12.01 -11.02 5.30
C VAL A 12 -13.03 -11.48 4.27
N VAL A 13 -12.95 -10.92 3.06
CA VAL A 13 -13.73 -11.33 1.90
C VAL A 13 -12.76 -11.84 0.86
N ASP A 14 -12.84 -13.12 0.53
CA ASP A 14 -11.93 -13.75 -0.43
C ASP A 14 -12.72 -14.66 -1.37
N GLY A 15 -12.76 -14.30 -2.65
CA GLY A 15 -13.38 -15.10 -3.71
C GLY A 15 -14.17 -14.30 -4.74
N LEU A 16 -14.98 -15.03 -5.50
CA LEU A 16 -15.85 -14.50 -6.56
C LEU A 16 -17.19 -14.07 -5.94
N TYR A 17 -17.28 -12.82 -5.48
CA TYR A 17 -18.53 -12.25 -4.98
C TYR A 17 -18.96 -11.07 -5.84
N SER A 18 -20.27 -10.88 -6.00
CA SER A 18 -20.78 -9.66 -6.61
C SER A 18 -20.40 -8.46 -5.75
N CYS A 19 -19.80 -7.46 -6.39
CA CYS A 19 -19.31 -6.24 -5.75
C CYS A 19 -20.42 -5.51 -4.99
N THR A 20 -21.65 -5.55 -5.53
CA THR A 20 -22.84 -4.94 -4.93
C THR A 20 -23.24 -5.61 -3.62
N ILE A 21 -23.10 -6.93 -3.54
CA ILE A 21 -23.40 -7.68 -2.31
C ILE A 21 -22.37 -7.35 -1.23
N VAL A 22 -21.09 -7.31 -1.59
CA VAL A 22 -20.01 -6.94 -0.67
C VAL A 22 -20.22 -5.52 -0.16
N TRP A 23 -20.49 -4.56 -1.04
CA TRP A 23 -20.77 -3.18 -0.66
C TRP A 23 -21.97 -3.09 0.30
N ALA A 24 -23.08 -3.75 -0.02
CA ALA A 24 -24.27 -3.77 0.83
C ALA A 24 -23.98 -4.37 2.21
N ALA A 25 -23.18 -5.44 2.29
CA ALA A 25 -22.77 -6.03 3.56
C ALA A 25 -21.92 -5.05 4.39
N LEU A 26 -20.94 -4.38 3.76
CA LEU A 26 -20.07 -3.42 4.43
C LEU A 26 -20.83 -2.23 5.02
N CYS A 27 -21.93 -1.79 4.39
CA CYS A 27 -22.81 -0.74 4.93
C CYS A 27 -23.39 -1.08 6.30
N HIS A 28 -23.47 -2.36 6.68
CA HIS A 28 -23.96 -2.81 7.98
C HIS A 28 -22.83 -3.06 9.00
N CYS A 29 -21.58 -2.92 8.59
CA CYS A 29 -20.36 -3.21 9.38
C CYS A 29 -19.65 -1.92 9.83
N THR A 30 -20.37 -0.98 10.44
CA THR A 30 -19.79 0.32 10.85
C THR A 30 -18.74 0.22 11.97
N GLY A 31 -18.70 -0.91 12.69
CA GLY A 31 -17.71 -1.22 13.73
C GLY A 31 -16.42 -1.84 13.21
N LEU A 32 -16.25 -1.95 11.90
CA LEU A 32 -15.12 -2.65 11.29
C LEU A 32 -13.80 -1.87 11.43
N ALA A 33 -12.82 -2.47 12.08
CA ALA A 33 -11.48 -1.91 12.30
C ALA A 33 -10.45 -2.44 11.29
N HIS A 34 -10.66 -3.65 10.78
CA HIS A 34 -9.83 -4.29 9.76
C HIS A 34 -10.70 -4.90 8.68
N LEU A 35 -10.43 -4.52 7.43
CA LEU A 35 -11.06 -5.03 6.23
C LEU A 35 -9.99 -5.59 5.30
N ASP A 36 -10.13 -6.85 4.93
CA ASP A 36 -9.31 -7.51 3.91
C ASP A 36 -10.22 -8.01 2.81
N ILE A 37 -10.00 -7.54 1.58
CA ILE A 37 -10.81 -7.90 0.44
C ILE A 37 -9.92 -8.37 -0.70
N ALA A 38 -10.12 -9.62 -1.11
CA ALA A 38 -9.72 -10.17 -2.39
C ALA A 38 -10.97 -10.38 -3.26
N LEU A 39 -11.18 -9.48 -4.23
CA LEU A 39 -12.27 -9.61 -5.20
C LEU A 39 -11.69 -9.85 -6.58
N TYR A 40 -11.92 -11.05 -7.10
CA TYR A 40 -11.68 -11.36 -8.50
C TYR A 40 -12.87 -10.82 -9.29
N GLU A 41 -12.68 -9.76 -10.08
CA GLU A 41 -13.74 -9.23 -10.94
C GLU A 41 -14.19 -10.34 -11.91
N PRO A 42 -15.45 -10.79 -11.87
CA PRO A 42 -15.99 -11.63 -12.93
C PRO A 42 -16.06 -10.78 -14.20
N LEU A 43 -15.58 -11.31 -15.33
CA LEU A 43 -15.56 -10.61 -16.63
C LEU A 43 -16.93 -10.01 -17.05
N ASP A 44 -18.02 -10.53 -16.48
CA ASP A 44 -19.40 -10.19 -16.84
C ASP A 44 -20.21 -9.47 -15.74
N ASP A 45 -19.62 -9.12 -14.57
CA ASP A 45 -20.36 -8.37 -13.53
C ASP A 45 -20.26 -6.87 -13.82
N PRO A 46 -21.35 -6.17 -14.21
CA PRO A 46 -21.29 -4.74 -14.40
C PRO A 46 -20.89 -4.08 -13.08
N THR A 47 -19.83 -3.27 -13.12
CA THR A 47 -19.40 -2.44 -11.99
C THR A 47 -20.47 -1.39 -11.71
N SER A 48 -21.51 -1.79 -10.98
CA SER A 48 -22.60 -0.90 -10.65
C SER A 48 -22.13 0.09 -9.59
N VAL A 49 -22.31 1.38 -9.89
CA VAL A 49 -21.98 2.47 -8.97
C VAL A 49 -22.78 2.25 -7.67
N PRO A 50 -22.12 2.25 -6.50
CA PRO A 50 -22.83 2.04 -5.26
C PRO A 50 -23.88 3.13 -5.00
N ILE A 51 -25.11 2.72 -4.70
CA ILE A 51 -26.25 3.65 -4.51
C ILE A 51 -26.06 4.52 -3.24
N PHE A 52 -25.28 4.05 -2.27
CA PHE A 52 -25.14 4.68 -0.96
C PHE A 52 -23.66 4.84 -0.57
N PRO A 53 -23.29 5.95 0.08
CA PRO A 53 -21.94 6.15 0.58
C PRO A 53 -21.61 5.13 1.67
N LEU A 54 -20.46 4.47 1.55
CA LEU A 54 -19.93 3.54 2.53
C LEU A 54 -19.03 4.29 3.52
N ARG A 55 -19.46 4.32 4.78
CA ARG A 55 -18.71 4.96 5.87
C ARG A 55 -18.21 3.91 6.82
N LEU A 56 -16.88 3.80 6.94
CA LEU A 56 -16.20 2.91 7.87
C LEU A 56 -15.42 3.77 8.88
N PRO A 57 -16.10 4.39 9.86
CA PRO A 57 -15.54 5.45 10.71
C PRO A 57 -14.44 4.97 11.66
N VAL A 58 -14.37 3.67 11.93
CA VAL A 58 -13.38 3.07 12.85
C VAL A 58 -12.33 2.22 12.12
N LEU A 59 -12.40 2.14 10.79
CA LEU A 59 -11.46 1.35 10.01
C LEU A 59 -10.05 1.92 10.11
N ARG A 60 -9.11 1.08 10.50
CA ARG A 60 -7.69 1.39 10.65
C ARG A 60 -6.82 0.67 9.64
N LYS A 61 -7.21 -0.54 9.24
CA LYS A 61 -6.47 -1.35 8.27
C LYS A 61 -7.37 -1.76 7.11
N LEU A 62 -6.91 -1.47 5.90
CA LEU A 62 -7.53 -1.90 4.66
C LEU A 62 -6.51 -2.71 3.85
N VAL A 63 -6.89 -3.91 3.43
CA VAL A 63 -6.14 -4.74 2.49
C VAL A 63 -7.01 -4.94 1.25
N LEU A 64 -6.49 -4.59 0.08
CA LEU A 64 -7.12 -4.80 -1.22
C LEU A 64 -6.21 -5.71 -2.05
N ARG A 65 -6.72 -6.87 -2.45
CA ARG A 65 -6.01 -7.87 -3.25
C ARG A 65 -6.75 -8.08 -4.57
N TYR A 66 -6.03 -8.15 -5.67
CA TYR A 66 -6.57 -8.43 -7.01
C TYR A 66 -7.68 -7.45 -7.46
N PHE A 67 -7.65 -6.21 -6.95
CA PHE A 67 -8.70 -5.22 -7.21
C PHE A 67 -8.53 -4.56 -8.59
N GLY A 68 -9.60 -4.58 -9.40
CA GLY A 68 -9.63 -3.95 -10.71
C GLY A 68 -9.88 -2.43 -10.67
N GLU A 69 -9.41 -1.73 -11.71
CA GLU A 69 -9.56 -0.27 -11.87
C GLU A 69 -11.02 0.18 -11.82
N SER A 70 -11.89 -0.56 -12.51
CA SER A 70 -13.29 -0.20 -12.70
C SER A 70 -14.04 -0.19 -11.37
N LEU A 71 -13.82 -1.21 -10.54
CA LEU A 71 -14.48 -1.36 -9.25
C LEU A 71 -14.06 -0.27 -8.28
N MET A 72 -12.76 -0.02 -8.18
CA MET A 72 -12.26 0.94 -7.21
C MET A 72 -12.54 2.37 -7.62
N SER A 73 -12.56 2.68 -8.91
CA SER A 73 -13.01 3.99 -9.39
C SER A 73 -14.43 4.25 -8.91
N ALA A 74 -15.35 3.28 -9.07
CA ALA A 74 -16.72 3.36 -8.57
C ALA A 74 -16.80 3.45 -7.03
N TRP A 75 -15.89 2.78 -6.30
CA TRP A 75 -15.89 2.78 -4.83
C TRP A 75 -15.27 4.05 -4.24
N SER A 76 -14.23 4.58 -4.87
CA SER A 76 -13.38 5.66 -4.32
C SER A 76 -14.17 6.94 -4.04
N GLU A 77 -15.15 7.26 -4.88
CA GLU A 77 -16.01 8.44 -4.74
C GLU A 77 -17.01 8.32 -3.58
N HIS A 78 -17.29 7.10 -3.12
CA HIS A 78 -18.34 6.80 -2.14
C HIS A 78 -17.81 6.21 -0.83
N LEU A 79 -16.50 5.93 -0.74
CA LEU A 79 -15.87 5.32 0.42
C LEU A 79 -15.26 6.38 1.33
N THR A 80 -15.61 6.36 2.62
CA THR A 80 -15.03 7.27 3.62
C THR A 80 -14.48 6.49 4.81
N MET A 81 -13.17 6.67 5.07
CA MET A 81 -12.42 5.93 6.09
C MET A 81 -11.52 6.90 6.89
N PRO A 82 -12.08 7.77 7.73
CA PRO A 82 -11.37 8.92 8.30
C PRO A 82 -10.28 8.57 9.32
N ARG A 83 -10.14 7.29 9.69
CA ARG A 83 -9.16 6.78 10.65
C ARG A 83 -8.23 5.74 10.06
N LEU A 84 -8.17 5.63 8.73
CA LEU A 84 -7.32 4.64 8.08
C LEU A 84 -5.85 4.96 8.38
N GLU A 85 -5.15 4.00 8.99
CA GLU A 85 -3.75 4.10 9.38
C GLU A 85 -2.87 3.24 8.46
N SER A 86 -3.39 2.11 8.00
CA SER A 86 -2.67 1.13 7.19
C SER A 86 -3.45 0.74 5.93
N LEU A 87 -2.77 0.82 4.79
CA LEU A 87 -3.27 0.39 3.48
C LEU A 87 -2.32 -0.65 2.89
N ASP A 88 -2.85 -1.76 2.43
CA ASP A 88 -2.11 -2.80 1.72
C ASP A 88 -2.77 -3.07 0.37
N LEU A 89 -2.08 -2.72 -0.70
CA LEU A 89 -2.51 -2.93 -2.08
C LEU A 89 -1.66 -4.06 -2.66
N GLN A 90 -2.26 -5.23 -2.83
CA GLN A 90 -1.59 -6.41 -3.35
C GLN A 90 -2.09 -6.76 -4.74
N ASP A 91 -1.16 -6.91 -5.68
CA ASP A 91 -1.44 -7.27 -7.07
C ASP A 91 -2.53 -6.37 -7.69
N ALA A 92 -2.47 -5.07 -7.37
CA ALA A 92 -3.35 -4.05 -7.91
C ALA A 92 -2.97 -3.74 -9.38
N SER A 93 -3.93 -3.24 -10.17
CA SER A 93 -3.62 -2.65 -11.48
C SER A 93 -2.98 -1.27 -11.30
N VAL A 94 -2.06 -0.89 -12.20
CA VAL A 94 -1.35 0.40 -12.16
C VAL A 94 -2.32 1.58 -12.24
N GLU A 95 -3.36 1.42 -13.07
CA GLU A 95 -4.38 2.40 -13.35
C GLU A 95 -5.28 2.69 -12.14
N LEU A 96 -5.34 1.74 -11.19
CA LEU A 96 -6.07 1.86 -9.92
C LEU A 96 -5.54 2.97 -9.01
N VAL A 97 -4.23 3.14 -9.02
CA VAL A 97 -3.47 3.80 -7.97
C VAL A 97 -3.88 5.26 -7.81
N PRO A 98 -4.01 6.06 -8.89
CA PRO A 98 -4.43 7.45 -8.75
C PRO A 98 -5.82 7.60 -8.13
N ALA A 99 -6.76 6.70 -8.43
CA ALA A 99 -8.12 6.75 -7.93
C ALA A 99 -8.18 6.45 -6.43
N VAL A 100 -7.48 5.40 -5.98
CA VAL A 100 -7.38 5.04 -4.56
C VAL A 100 -6.73 6.17 -3.76
N ILE A 101 -5.55 6.59 -4.21
CA ILE A 101 -4.65 7.43 -3.41
C ILE A 101 -5.23 8.83 -3.19
N ARG A 102 -5.95 9.40 -4.19
CA ARG A 102 -6.61 10.71 -4.03
C ARG A 102 -7.66 10.74 -2.92
N GLY A 103 -8.31 9.61 -2.65
CA GLY A 103 -9.33 9.50 -1.61
C GLY A 103 -8.77 9.14 -0.21
N MET A 104 -7.47 8.90 -0.09
CA MET A 104 -6.89 8.42 1.16
C MET A 104 -6.79 9.54 2.21
N PRO A 105 -7.08 9.23 3.48
CA PRO A 105 -7.01 10.22 4.54
C PRO A 105 -5.55 10.55 4.87
N SER A 106 -5.34 11.76 5.39
CA SER A 106 -4.05 12.18 5.93
C SER A 106 -3.60 11.38 7.16
N THR A 107 -4.44 10.50 7.71
CA THR A 107 -4.11 9.59 8.81
C THR A 107 -3.28 8.39 8.38
N LEU A 108 -3.15 8.13 7.07
CA LEU A 108 -2.40 6.99 6.56
C LEU A 108 -0.91 7.12 6.91
N ILE A 109 -0.39 6.11 7.61
CA ILE A 109 1.00 6.04 8.09
C ILE A 109 1.75 4.82 7.55
N ASP A 110 1.04 3.74 7.23
CA ASP A 110 1.62 2.50 6.74
C ASP A 110 1.07 2.16 5.35
N LEU A 111 1.96 1.93 4.40
CA LEU A 111 1.62 1.49 3.04
C LEU A 111 2.36 0.21 2.70
N SER A 112 1.64 -0.78 2.18
CA SER A 112 2.21 -1.92 1.45
C SER A 112 1.67 -1.87 0.03
N TYR A 113 2.55 -1.99 -0.95
CA TYR A 113 2.23 -1.76 -2.36
C TYR A 113 2.93 -2.78 -3.26
N SER A 114 2.12 -3.48 -4.05
CA SER A 114 2.51 -4.47 -5.05
C SER A 114 1.59 -4.34 -6.26
N ILE A 115 2.18 -4.38 -7.46
CA ILE A 115 1.46 -4.37 -8.73
C ILE A 115 1.62 -5.74 -9.37
N MET A 116 0.58 -6.20 -10.06
CA MET A 116 0.63 -7.48 -10.75
C MET A 116 1.54 -7.42 -11.99
N GLY A 117 2.67 -8.14 -11.94
CA GLY A 117 3.48 -8.46 -13.13
C GLY A 117 4.31 -7.32 -13.71
N THR A 118 4.50 -6.22 -12.99
CA THR A 118 5.30 -5.08 -13.44
C THR A 118 6.18 -4.53 -12.31
N LEU A 119 7.34 -3.98 -12.70
CA LEU A 119 8.21 -3.27 -11.77
C LEU A 119 7.60 -1.91 -11.41
N ILE A 120 7.72 -1.53 -10.14
CA ILE A 120 7.24 -0.25 -9.61
C ILE A 120 8.23 0.85 -9.98
N GLY A 121 7.75 1.87 -10.68
CA GLY A 121 8.57 2.89 -11.34
C GLY A 121 8.36 4.32 -10.84
N PRO A 122 9.01 5.31 -11.49
CA PRO A 122 8.89 6.73 -11.13
C PRO A 122 7.45 7.26 -11.21
N VAL A 123 6.63 6.70 -12.11
CA VAL A 123 5.21 7.09 -12.26
C VAL A 123 4.43 6.73 -10.99
N ASP A 124 4.65 5.52 -10.46
CA ASP A 124 4.07 5.09 -9.19
C ASP A 124 4.55 5.96 -8.03
N ALA A 125 5.85 6.24 -7.96
CA ALA A 125 6.41 7.14 -6.95
C ALA A 125 5.73 8.51 -6.97
N GLY A 126 5.47 9.05 -8.17
CA GLY A 126 4.73 10.28 -8.36
C GLY A 126 3.33 10.22 -7.78
N TYR A 127 2.57 9.14 -8.03
CA TYR A 127 1.24 8.98 -7.45
C TYR A 127 1.26 8.85 -5.93
N LEU A 128 2.19 8.05 -5.40
CA LEU A 128 2.27 7.80 -3.97
C LEU A 128 2.86 8.99 -3.19
N SER A 129 3.51 9.94 -3.88
CA SER A 129 4.14 11.11 -3.24
C SER A 129 3.18 12.00 -2.46
N VAL A 130 1.89 11.98 -2.81
CA VAL A 130 0.85 12.77 -2.12
C VAL A 130 0.61 12.29 -0.68
N LEU A 131 1.02 11.06 -0.33
CA LEU A 131 0.89 10.47 0.99
C LEU A 131 1.99 10.95 1.95
N GLY A 132 2.05 12.25 2.23
CA GLY A 132 3.16 12.86 2.99
C GLY A 132 3.32 12.45 4.46
N ASN A 133 2.38 11.66 5.02
CA ASN A 133 2.43 11.21 6.41
C ASN A 133 2.96 9.79 6.61
N LEU A 134 3.35 9.10 5.53
CA LEU A 134 3.87 7.74 5.61
C LEU A 134 5.13 7.66 6.47
N ARG A 135 5.15 6.65 7.33
CA ARG A 135 6.24 6.28 8.24
C ARG A 135 6.81 4.90 7.94
N SER A 136 5.97 3.98 7.46
CA SER A 136 6.39 2.66 7.01
C SER A 136 5.87 2.39 5.62
N VAL A 137 6.77 2.01 4.72
CA VAL A 137 6.44 1.67 3.33
C VAL A 137 7.04 0.32 2.99
N CYS A 138 6.24 -0.56 2.42
CA CYS A 138 6.66 -1.81 1.83
C CYS A 138 6.35 -1.80 0.33
N ILE A 139 7.37 -1.93 -0.51
CA ILE A 139 7.25 -1.97 -1.97
C ILE A 139 7.74 -3.33 -2.44
N LYS A 140 6.94 -4.01 -3.25
CA LYS A 140 7.33 -5.26 -3.92
C LYS A 140 7.72 -4.97 -5.36
N ASP A 141 8.86 -5.50 -5.81
CA ASP A 141 9.37 -5.35 -7.18
C ASP A 141 9.69 -3.87 -7.53
N ALA A 142 10.34 -3.13 -6.62
CA ALA A 142 10.77 -1.74 -6.84
C ALA A 142 11.90 -1.66 -7.88
N SER A 143 11.79 -0.71 -8.83
CA SER A 143 12.87 -0.43 -9.80
C SER A 143 13.93 0.56 -9.26
N PRO A 144 15.14 0.61 -9.84
CA PRO A 144 16.16 1.59 -9.45
C PRO A 144 15.66 3.03 -9.66
N ALA A 145 14.95 3.26 -10.78
CA ALA A 145 14.40 4.57 -11.12
C ALA A 145 13.35 5.06 -10.09
N PHE A 146 12.62 4.14 -9.45
CA PHE A 146 11.72 4.48 -8.34
C PHE A 146 12.50 5.03 -7.14
N LEU A 147 13.58 4.37 -6.72
CA LEU A 147 14.42 4.81 -5.59
C LEU A 147 15.07 6.17 -5.86
N GLN A 148 15.59 6.36 -7.08
CA GLN A 148 16.15 7.64 -7.52
C GLN A 148 15.12 8.76 -7.44
N TYR A 149 13.88 8.50 -7.87
CA TYR A 149 12.79 9.46 -7.76
C TYR A 149 12.51 9.85 -6.31
N LEU A 150 12.44 8.88 -5.39
CA LEU A 150 12.21 9.17 -3.97
C LEU A 150 13.26 10.11 -3.39
N ARG A 151 14.53 9.93 -3.79
CA ARG A 151 15.66 10.78 -3.38
C ARG A 151 15.54 12.20 -3.93
N GLU A 152 15.30 12.33 -5.24
CA GLU A 152 15.31 13.61 -5.94
C GLU A 152 14.13 14.51 -5.55
N HIS A 153 13.00 13.90 -5.21
CA HIS A 153 11.76 14.61 -4.89
C HIS A 153 11.42 14.65 -3.39
N ASP A 154 12.31 14.13 -2.53
CA ASP A 154 12.12 14.06 -1.07
C ASP A 154 10.76 13.47 -0.65
N VAL A 155 10.40 12.36 -1.29
CA VAL A 155 9.08 11.75 -1.16
C VAL A 155 8.94 11.08 0.21
N TRP A 156 7.89 11.43 0.97
CA TRP A 156 7.64 10.94 2.34
C TRP A 156 8.72 11.37 3.35
N PRO A 157 8.76 12.65 3.71
CA PRO A 157 9.77 13.19 4.63
C PRO A 157 9.69 12.60 6.04
N LYS A 158 8.62 11.88 6.40
CA LYS A 158 8.42 11.24 7.71
C LYS A 158 8.72 9.74 7.72
N LEU A 159 9.22 9.19 6.62
CA LEU A 159 9.43 7.76 6.47
C LEU A 159 10.58 7.29 7.36
N GLU A 160 10.26 6.36 8.26
CA GLU A 160 11.19 5.77 9.23
C GLU A 160 11.59 4.34 8.82
N SER A 161 10.72 3.63 8.07
CA SER A 161 10.90 2.24 7.68
C SER A 161 10.59 2.03 6.20
N LEU A 162 11.53 1.47 5.44
CA LEU A 162 11.36 1.07 4.05
C LEU A 162 11.60 -0.44 3.91
N HIS A 163 10.68 -1.17 3.31
CA HIS A 163 10.82 -2.60 3.03
C HIS A 163 10.74 -2.83 1.53
N LEU A 164 11.78 -3.40 0.94
CA LEU A 164 11.85 -3.75 -0.46
C LEU A 164 11.79 -5.28 -0.60
N ARG A 165 10.75 -5.78 -1.27
CA ARG A 165 10.55 -7.23 -1.50
C ARG A 165 10.81 -7.60 -2.94
N TYR A 166 11.46 -8.74 -3.17
CA TYR A 166 11.63 -9.36 -4.50
C TYR A 166 12.34 -8.49 -5.56
N GLY A 167 13.11 -7.49 -5.15
CA GLY A 167 13.95 -6.71 -6.07
C GLY A 167 15.15 -7.51 -6.61
N SER A 168 15.48 -7.32 -7.89
CA SER A 168 16.74 -7.81 -8.47
C SER A 168 17.85 -6.80 -8.21
N PHE A 169 18.46 -6.86 -7.02
CA PHE A 169 19.51 -5.93 -6.60
C PHE A 169 20.73 -5.99 -7.51
N CYS A 170 20.77 -5.10 -8.50
CA CYS A 170 21.97 -4.72 -9.22
C CYS A 170 22.68 -3.56 -8.51
N ASP A 171 23.95 -3.33 -8.87
CA ASP A 171 24.79 -2.27 -8.29
C ASP A 171 24.11 -0.88 -8.35
N GLU A 172 23.29 -0.64 -9.38
CA GLU A 172 22.54 0.62 -9.56
C GLU A 172 21.44 0.82 -8.50
N GLU A 173 20.74 -0.25 -8.11
CA GLU A 173 19.73 -0.21 -7.05
C GLU A 173 20.36 0.01 -5.68
N GLU A 174 21.50 -0.62 -5.44
CA GLU A 174 22.31 -0.43 -4.24
C GLU A 174 22.76 1.03 -4.11
N GLU A 175 23.36 1.60 -5.15
CA GLU A 175 23.84 2.99 -5.12
C GLU A 175 22.69 3.98 -4.90
N ALA A 176 21.57 3.80 -5.62
CA ALA A 176 20.39 4.65 -5.48
C ALA A 176 19.81 4.60 -4.06
N LEU A 177 19.79 3.42 -3.43
CA LEU A 177 19.32 3.24 -2.07
C LEU A 177 20.27 3.89 -1.05
N LEU A 178 21.58 3.64 -1.19
CA LEU A 178 22.60 4.24 -0.31
C LEU A 178 22.52 5.76 -0.34
N ASP A 179 22.32 6.33 -1.52
CA ASP A 179 22.12 7.77 -1.69
C ASP A 179 20.84 8.27 -1.02
N LEU A 180 19.73 7.54 -1.15
CA LEU A 180 18.48 7.87 -0.45
C LEU A 180 18.70 7.89 1.06
N VAL A 181 19.35 6.86 1.60
CA VAL A 181 19.67 6.71 3.02
C VAL A 181 20.57 7.84 3.54
N ARG A 182 21.66 8.14 2.82
CA ARG A 182 22.59 9.22 3.18
C ARG A 182 21.89 10.58 3.17
N SER A 183 21.11 10.87 2.13
CA SER A 183 20.42 12.15 1.98
C SER A 183 19.48 12.47 3.14
N ARG A 184 18.89 11.44 3.78
CA ARG A 184 18.00 11.58 4.94
C ARG A 184 18.70 11.58 6.28
N SER A 185 19.96 11.20 6.33
CA SER A 185 20.77 11.32 7.54
C SER A 185 21.34 12.73 7.70
N GLU A 186 21.51 13.45 6.59
CA GLU A 186 22.12 14.79 6.55
C GLU A 186 21.10 15.93 6.68
N ARG A 187 19.82 15.69 6.33
CA ARG A 187 18.76 16.70 6.36
C ARG A 187 18.04 16.71 7.70
N ALA A 188 18.12 17.82 8.43
CA ALA A 188 17.45 17.98 9.74
C ALA A 188 15.91 18.01 9.66
N GLU A 189 15.35 18.31 8.49
CA GLU A 189 13.90 18.46 8.28
C GLU A 189 13.21 17.14 7.89
N THR A 190 13.98 16.11 7.54
CA THR A 190 13.47 14.78 7.19
C THR A 190 13.74 13.79 8.31
N ALA A 191 12.80 12.86 8.50
CA ALA A 191 13.00 11.76 9.42
C ALA A 191 14.14 10.88 8.90
N THR A 192 15.05 10.54 9.81
CA THR A 192 16.08 9.54 9.53
C THR A 192 15.42 8.20 9.28
N LEU A 193 15.82 7.54 8.19
CA LEU A 193 15.47 6.14 7.94
C LEU A 193 16.12 5.27 9.01
N LYS A 194 15.30 4.70 9.89
CA LYS A 194 15.75 3.86 11.01
C LYS A 194 15.88 2.40 10.60
N ARG A 195 15.13 1.99 9.58
CA ARG A 195 15.05 0.60 9.15
C ARG A 195 14.90 0.50 7.65
N VAL A 196 15.76 -0.28 7.01
CA VAL A 196 15.50 -0.80 5.67
C VAL A 196 15.55 -2.32 5.71
N VAL A 197 14.54 -2.97 5.15
CA VAL A 197 14.40 -4.44 5.13
C VAL A 197 14.39 -4.92 3.69
N PHE A 198 15.00 -6.08 3.47
CA PHE A 198 15.06 -6.77 2.19
C PHE A 198 14.55 -8.20 2.34
N ASP A 199 13.54 -8.56 1.54
CA ASP A 199 13.15 -9.95 1.31
C ASP A 199 13.75 -10.38 -0.04
N GLY A 200 14.89 -11.10 0.00
CA GLY A 200 15.63 -11.59 -1.17
C GLY A 200 16.66 -12.66 -0.80
N ALA A 201 16.99 -13.56 -1.73
CA ALA A 201 17.75 -14.79 -1.46
C ALA A 201 19.25 -14.57 -1.20
N ASP A 202 19.82 -13.44 -1.63
CA ASP A 202 21.25 -13.17 -1.49
C ASP A 202 21.51 -12.02 -0.50
N GLN A 203 21.98 -12.39 0.70
CA GLN A 203 22.46 -11.44 1.69
C GLN A 203 23.73 -10.77 1.18
N GLN A 204 23.66 -9.49 0.80
CA GLN A 204 24.88 -8.74 0.52
C GLN A 204 25.42 -8.05 1.79
N LEU A 205 26.65 -8.41 2.16
CA LEU A 205 27.36 -8.03 3.40
C LEU A 205 27.59 -6.52 3.56
N TRP A 206 27.40 -5.70 2.53
CA TRP A 206 27.63 -4.25 2.60
C TRP A 206 26.53 -3.52 3.40
N LEU A 207 25.32 -4.09 3.50
CA LEU A 207 24.20 -3.51 4.25
C LEU A 207 24.45 -3.46 5.76
N THR A 208 25.33 -4.29 6.32
CA THR A 208 25.48 -4.39 7.80
C THR A 208 26.15 -3.16 8.43
N ASN A 209 26.68 -2.23 7.63
CA ASN A 209 27.51 -1.12 8.11
C ASN A 209 26.80 0.25 8.18
N LEU A 210 25.55 0.40 7.70
CA LEU A 210 25.01 1.75 7.41
C LEU A 210 23.68 2.17 8.04
N ILE A 211 22.96 1.32 8.76
CA ILE A 211 21.78 1.59 9.61
C ILE A 211 21.44 0.25 10.27
N ASP A 212 20.53 0.20 11.24
CA ASP A 212 19.92 -1.06 11.70
C ASP A 212 19.14 -1.74 10.54
N LEU A 213 19.91 -2.30 9.61
CA LEU A 213 19.49 -2.92 8.36
C LEU A 213 19.29 -4.40 8.67
N TYR A 214 18.02 -4.77 8.82
CA TYR A 214 17.62 -6.13 9.13
C TYR A 214 17.15 -6.80 7.84
N THR A 215 17.80 -7.88 7.44
CA THR A 215 17.24 -8.81 6.46
C THR A 215 16.34 -9.80 7.20
N LEU A 216 15.15 -10.07 6.68
CA LEU A 216 14.30 -11.14 7.20
C LEU A 216 14.58 -12.41 6.40
N PRO A 217 14.61 -13.59 7.03
CA PRO A 217 14.71 -14.84 6.29
C PRO A 217 13.46 -14.99 5.41
N VAL A 218 13.66 -15.32 4.13
CA VAL A 218 12.59 -15.62 3.17
C VAL A 218 11.72 -16.72 3.78
N ARG A 219 10.48 -16.40 4.14
CA ARG A 219 9.49 -17.43 4.50
C ARG A 219 8.98 -18.03 3.20
N GLU A 220 9.42 -19.25 2.89
CA GLU A 220 8.79 -20.07 1.86
C GLU A 220 7.32 -20.28 2.27
N SER A 221 6.40 -19.77 1.45
CA SER A 221 4.95 -19.96 1.57
C SER A 221 4.45 -20.75 0.38
#